data_AF-A0A6F9DLB8-F1
#
_entry.id   AF-A0A6F9DLB8-F1
#
_cell.length_a   1.000
_cell.length_b   1.000
_cell.length_c   1.000
_cell.angle_alpha   90.00
_cell.angle_beta   90.00
_cell.angle_gamma   90.00
#
_symmetry.space_group_name_H-M   'P 1'
#
loop_
_entity.id
_entity.type
_entity.pdbx_description
1 polymer ?
#
loop_
_entity_poly.entity_id
_entity_poly.type
_entity_poly.pdbx_seq_one_letter_code
_entity_poly.pdbx_strand_id
1 'polypeptide(L)'
;MLNMRRMIRLQFPLCKQMLASPTQGTRKYTSKPGNPQLEPVNKNSIMFARWKKHWYLSMARKKNIEGEEPEEPRSTRENWNYEAEFAAFKLRLQIDVADDDLRAAFTQPLPERDDVVDYSSLCTKGNILIHEFVKHYINLSFPKLCDEGKSTILDYLCSTKQLAHIAFNLGYKDFIQCSPFPPSSEVFAESFQASIEAIAKGSGGPVAAGKFILDFIIPQLIGKDILHDIWKPENPMKILTQELQNQGKPGPEARLVRQSGISSTLPVFFIALYSGKEFLTEGAGESIELAETDAAKLVLKRIYGVEPNSRAIMMGVVVDDEFLEKLFAPLMQQRQQITGSG
;
A
#
# COMPACT_ATOMS: atom_id res chain seq x y z
N MET A 1 21.51 45.96 37.20
CA MET A 1 22.36 44.83 36.80
C MET A 1 21.58 43.54 36.97
N LEU A 2 21.16 42.89 35.89
CA LEU A 2 21.02 41.42 35.74
C LEU A 2 20.40 41.13 34.36
N ASN A 3 21.27 40.70 33.45
CA ASN A 3 20.94 40.22 32.11
C ASN A 3 20.21 38.88 32.20
N MET A 4 18.99 38.79 31.65
CA MET A 4 18.37 37.51 31.27
C MET A 4 18.23 37.42 29.75
N ARG A 5 19.29 36.97 29.08
CA ARG A 5 19.19 36.36 27.75
C ARG A 5 19.11 34.84 27.95
N ARG A 6 17.89 34.31 28.05
CA ARG A 6 17.65 32.86 27.91
C ARG A 6 17.73 32.52 26.42
N MET A 7 18.90 32.05 25.99
CA MET A 7 19.03 31.32 24.72
C MET A 7 18.35 29.95 24.88
N ILE A 8 17.23 29.79 24.19
CA ILE A 8 16.56 28.50 24.00
C ILE A 8 17.49 27.65 23.12
N ARG A 9 18.14 26.64 23.71
CA ARG A 9 18.80 25.57 22.95
C ARG A 9 17.71 24.67 22.38
N LEU A 10 17.37 24.88 21.10
CA LEU A 10 16.66 23.88 20.31
C LEU A 10 17.59 22.67 20.12
N GLN A 11 17.33 21.63 20.92
CA GLN A 11 18.03 20.37 20.87
C GLN A 11 17.43 19.55 19.71
N PHE A 12 17.93 19.76 18.50
CA PHE A 12 17.63 18.84 17.39
C PHE A 12 18.29 17.49 17.69
N PRO A 13 17.57 16.35 17.63
CA PRO A 13 18.18 15.04 17.76
C PRO A 13 18.99 14.78 16.49
N LEU A 14 20.30 15.00 16.57
CA LEU A 14 21.24 14.58 15.55
C LEU A 14 21.22 13.05 15.49
N CYS A 15 20.82 12.56 14.31
CA CYS A 15 20.94 11.20 13.83
C CYS A 15 22.28 10.57 14.26
N LYS A 16 22.20 9.62 15.20
CA LYS A 16 23.35 9.02 15.90
C LYS A 16 23.70 7.63 15.34
N GLN A 17 23.60 7.45 14.02
CA GLN A 17 23.77 6.14 13.38
C GLN A 17 24.88 6.03 12.31
N MET A 18 25.77 7.02 12.15
CA MET A 18 26.81 6.97 11.10
C MET A 18 28.25 7.08 11.62
N LEU A 19 28.54 6.55 12.81
CA LEU A 19 29.92 6.38 13.29
C LEU A 19 30.07 5.07 14.08
N ALA A 20 29.79 3.94 13.44
CA ALA A 20 30.36 2.66 13.88
C ALA A 20 31.74 2.52 13.22
N SER A 21 32.80 2.66 14.02
CA SER A 21 34.15 2.30 13.59
C SER A 21 34.22 0.80 13.30
N PRO A 22 34.78 0.34 12.18
CA PRO A 22 35.03 -1.08 11.99
C PRO A 22 36.12 -1.52 12.98
N THR A 23 35.78 -2.47 13.82
CA THR A 23 36.72 -3.23 14.66
C THR A 23 37.79 -3.85 13.76
N GLN A 24 39.06 -3.60 14.08
CA GLN A 24 40.21 -4.12 13.34
C GLN A 24 40.32 -5.64 13.52
N GLY A 25 39.68 -6.40 12.65
CA GLY A 25 39.99 -7.81 12.43
C GLY A 25 41.03 -7.95 11.33
N THR A 26 42.29 -8.21 11.69
CA THR A 26 43.36 -8.47 10.73
C THR A 26 43.19 -9.85 10.07
N ARG A 27 42.49 -9.92 8.93
CA ARG A 27 42.65 -11.04 7.98
C ARG A 27 43.79 -10.71 7.02
N LYS A 28 44.90 -11.44 7.13
CA LYS A 28 46.01 -11.39 6.18
C LYS A 28 45.57 -12.02 4.85
N TYR A 29 45.36 -11.22 3.82
CA TYR A 29 45.33 -11.69 2.44
C TYR A 29 46.77 -11.72 1.92
N THR A 30 47.26 -12.91 1.59
CA THR A 30 48.52 -13.11 0.86
C THR A 30 48.30 -12.75 -0.60
N SER A 31 48.95 -11.70 -1.10
CA SER A 31 48.92 -11.33 -2.52
C SER A 31 49.83 -12.24 -3.35
N LYS A 32 49.30 -12.75 -4.47
CA LYS A 32 50.11 -13.32 -5.56
C LYS A 32 50.83 -12.18 -6.31
N PRO A 33 52.03 -12.40 -6.87
CA PRO A 33 52.75 -11.34 -7.58
C PRO A 33 52.30 -11.29 -9.05
N GLY A 34 51.84 -10.12 -9.48
CA GLY A 34 51.57 -9.83 -10.89
C GLY A 34 50.31 -9.01 -11.13
N ASN A 35 50.38 -7.69 -10.87
CA ASN A 35 49.68 -6.65 -11.65
C ASN A 35 50.08 -5.23 -11.19
N PRO A 36 49.91 -4.21 -12.05
CA PRO A 36 50.60 -2.92 -11.97
C PRO A 36 50.18 -2.10 -10.75
N GLN A 37 51.15 -1.32 -10.27
CA GLN A 37 51.11 -0.41 -9.12
C GLN A 37 49.70 0.10 -8.77
N LEU A 38 49.10 -0.51 -7.74
CA LEU A 38 48.06 0.17 -6.96
C LEU A 38 48.74 1.33 -6.25
N GLU A 39 48.53 2.55 -6.74
CA GLU A 39 48.98 3.75 -6.05
C GLU A 39 48.47 3.74 -4.59
N PRO A 40 49.32 4.11 -3.61
CA PRO A 40 48.88 4.16 -2.22
C PRO A 40 47.74 5.17 -2.11
N VAL A 41 46.56 4.71 -1.66
CA VAL A 41 45.42 5.58 -1.37
C VAL A 41 45.90 6.71 -0.46
N ASN A 42 45.95 7.92 -1.00
CA ASN A 42 46.47 9.09 -0.31
C ASN A 42 45.66 9.30 0.98
N LYS A 43 46.27 9.16 2.15
CA LYS A 43 45.57 9.31 3.45
C LYS A 43 44.91 10.69 3.60
N ASN A 44 45.38 11.70 2.86
CA ASN A 44 44.79 13.04 2.83
C ASN A 44 43.46 13.11 2.04
N SER A 45 43.11 12.10 1.23
CA SER A 45 41.80 12.03 0.55
C SER A 45 40.65 11.66 1.50
N ILE A 46 40.98 11.14 2.69
CA ILE A 46 40.02 10.66 3.69
C ILE A 46 39.65 11.77 4.70
N MET A 47 40.48 12.83 4.81
CA MET A 47 40.22 13.98 5.68
C MET A 47 39.47 15.07 4.90
N PHE A 48 38.14 15.14 5.06
CA PHE A 48 37.37 16.26 4.52
C PHE A 48 37.90 17.59 5.07
N ALA A 49 38.26 18.51 4.16
CA ALA A 49 38.77 19.82 4.55
C ALA A 49 37.74 20.58 5.42
N ARG A 50 38.19 21.21 6.51
CA ARG A 50 37.31 21.84 7.51
C ARG A 50 36.38 22.91 6.92
N TRP A 51 36.80 23.59 5.86
CA TRP A 51 35.99 24.58 5.14
C TRP A 51 34.77 23.96 4.45
N LYS A 52 34.84 22.69 4.03
CA LYS A 52 33.77 21.97 3.33
C LYS A 52 32.49 21.89 4.18
N LYS A 53 32.65 21.78 5.51
CA LYS A 53 31.53 21.84 6.46
C LYS A 53 30.78 23.16 6.37
N HIS A 54 31.49 24.29 6.37
CA HIS A 54 30.87 25.61 6.27
C HIS A 54 30.20 25.83 4.91
N TRP A 55 30.80 25.30 3.84
CA TRP A 55 30.20 25.30 2.50
C TRP A 55 28.87 24.53 2.46
N TYR A 56 28.81 23.29 3.00
CA TYR A 56 27.56 22.53 3.08
C TYR A 56 26.49 23.22 3.92
N LEU A 57 26.87 23.84 5.05
CA LEU A 57 25.93 24.63 5.87
C LEU A 57 25.39 25.84 5.10
N SER A 58 26.23 26.48 4.28
CA SER A 58 25.83 27.60 3.42
C SER A 58 24.86 27.14 2.33
N MET A 59 25.11 26.00 1.70
CA MET A 59 24.22 25.42 0.69
C MET A 59 22.87 25.00 1.28
N ALA A 60 22.87 24.37 2.46
CA ALA A 60 21.63 24.03 3.17
C ALA A 60 20.83 25.30 3.51
N ARG A 61 21.52 26.37 3.94
CA ARG A 61 20.88 27.66 4.20
C ARG A 61 20.31 28.29 2.93
N LYS A 62 21.03 28.22 1.81
CA LYS A 62 20.57 28.68 0.51
C LYS A 62 19.30 27.94 0.08
N LYS A 63 19.28 26.61 0.19
CA LYS A 63 18.10 25.78 -0.08
C LYS A 63 16.89 26.15 0.79
N ASN A 64 17.10 26.43 2.08
CA ASN A 64 16.01 26.88 2.95
C ASN A 64 15.44 28.26 2.56
N ILE A 65 16.23 29.13 1.92
CA ILE A 65 15.81 30.47 1.50
C ILE A 65 15.11 30.41 0.14
N GLU A 66 15.69 29.68 -0.81
CA GLU A 66 15.22 29.61 -2.20
C GLU A 66 14.07 28.62 -2.39
N GLY A 67 13.87 27.70 -1.45
CA GLY A 67 12.88 26.64 -1.54
C GLY A 67 13.46 25.35 -2.12
N GLU A 68 12.61 24.35 -2.24
CA GLU A 68 13.00 23.07 -2.84
C GLU A 68 12.99 23.21 -4.37
N GLU A 69 14.09 22.79 -4.99
CA GLU A 69 14.20 22.66 -6.44
C GLU A 69 13.12 21.68 -6.95
N PRO A 70 12.61 21.87 -8.19
CA PRO A 70 11.70 20.92 -8.79
C PRO A 70 12.33 19.53 -8.78
N GLU A 71 11.53 18.52 -8.48
CA GLU A 71 12.04 17.16 -8.43
C GLU A 71 12.53 16.75 -9.81
N GLU A 72 13.72 16.14 -9.87
CA GLU A 72 14.25 15.54 -11.09
C GLU A 72 14.15 14.02 -11.01
N PRO A 73 14.02 13.34 -12.17
CA PRO A 73 14.12 11.89 -12.23
C PRO A 73 15.40 11.38 -11.58
N ARG A 74 15.28 10.24 -10.86
CA ARG A 74 16.42 9.61 -10.20
C ARG A 74 17.53 9.23 -11.20
N SER A 75 17.15 8.96 -12.44
CA SER A 75 18.01 8.62 -13.57
C SER A 75 18.95 9.74 -14.02
N THR A 76 18.63 11.00 -13.74
CA THR A 76 19.48 12.15 -14.08
C THR A 76 20.74 12.23 -13.21
N ARG A 77 20.75 11.54 -12.06
CA ARG A 77 21.88 11.58 -11.12
C ARG A 77 22.98 10.59 -11.53
N GLU A 78 24.24 10.98 -11.31
CA GLU A 78 25.43 10.23 -11.74
C GLU A 78 25.50 8.77 -11.26
N ASN A 79 25.00 8.49 -10.05
CA ASN A 79 25.02 7.17 -9.44
C ASN A 79 23.75 6.35 -9.76
N TRP A 80 23.44 6.21 -11.04
CA TRP A 80 22.29 5.46 -11.53
C TRP A 80 22.70 4.55 -12.69
N ASN A 81 22.40 3.25 -12.57
CA ASN A 81 22.54 2.28 -13.66
C ASN A 81 21.21 1.56 -13.85
N TYR A 82 20.53 1.84 -14.97
CA TYR A 82 19.20 1.33 -15.24
C TYR A 82 19.12 -0.20 -15.23
N GLU A 83 20.07 -0.90 -15.85
CA GLU A 83 20.05 -2.37 -15.94
C GLU A 83 20.25 -3.02 -14.58
N ALA A 84 21.16 -2.50 -13.77
CA ALA A 84 21.44 -3.03 -12.43
C ALA A 84 20.25 -2.80 -11.49
N GLU A 85 19.64 -1.62 -11.52
CA GLU A 85 18.48 -1.26 -10.70
C GLU A 85 17.25 -2.07 -11.12
N PHE A 86 17.05 -2.28 -12.42
CA PHE A 86 15.95 -3.07 -12.97
C PHE A 86 16.08 -4.55 -12.61
N ALA A 87 17.30 -5.13 -12.68
CA ALA A 87 17.56 -6.48 -12.22
C ALA A 87 17.33 -6.62 -10.71
N ALA A 88 17.78 -5.65 -9.90
CA ALA A 88 17.53 -5.63 -8.47
C ALA A 88 16.03 -5.50 -8.14
N PHE A 89 15.30 -4.71 -8.91
CA PHE A 89 13.85 -4.56 -8.78
C PHE A 89 13.12 -5.90 -9.01
N LYS A 90 13.43 -6.62 -10.09
CA LYS A 90 12.84 -7.94 -10.39
C LYS A 90 13.14 -8.95 -9.29
N LEU A 91 14.39 -9.03 -8.84
CA LEU A 91 14.81 -9.95 -7.77
C LEU A 91 14.12 -9.63 -6.43
N ARG A 92 13.96 -8.34 -6.12
CA ARG A 92 13.28 -7.89 -4.89
C ARG A 92 11.81 -8.31 -4.86
N LEU A 93 11.12 -8.22 -6.00
CA LEU A 93 9.71 -8.61 -6.12
C LEU A 93 9.51 -10.08 -6.47
N GLN A 94 10.59 -10.82 -6.71
CA GLN A 94 10.57 -12.23 -7.14
C GLN A 94 9.72 -12.46 -8.40
N ILE A 95 9.82 -11.52 -9.35
CA ILE A 95 9.07 -11.54 -10.62
C ILE A 95 9.93 -12.17 -11.72
N ASP A 96 9.38 -13.15 -12.43
CA ASP A 96 9.97 -13.74 -13.64
C ASP A 96 9.22 -13.27 -14.89
N VAL A 97 9.71 -12.18 -15.50
CA VAL A 97 9.12 -11.51 -16.67
C VAL A 97 10.21 -11.09 -17.62
N ALA A 98 9.94 -11.07 -18.93
CA ALA A 98 10.85 -10.55 -19.93
C ALA A 98 11.17 -9.06 -19.69
N ASP A 99 12.38 -8.63 -20.03
CA ASP A 99 12.77 -7.22 -19.86
C ASP A 99 11.92 -6.28 -20.69
N ASP A 100 11.59 -6.67 -21.93
CA ASP A 100 10.88 -5.83 -22.88
C ASP A 100 9.42 -5.58 -22.45
N ASP A 101 8.71 -6.60 -21.96
CA ASP A 101 7.32 -6.47 -21.51
C ASP A 101 7.20 -5.53 -20.31
N LEU A 102 8.12 -5.65 -19.34
CA LEU A 102 8.11 -4.81 -18.15
C LEU A 102 8.60 -3.38 -18.46
N ARG A 103 9.54 -3.20 -19.41
CA ARG A 103 9.90 -1.88 -19.91
C ARG A 103 8.73 -1.20 -20.61
N ALA A 104 7.97 -1.94 -21.43
CA ALA A 104 6.76 -1.42 -22.07
C ALA A 104 5.71 -0.94 -21.05
N ALA A 105 5.63 -1.58 -19.88
CA ALA A 105 4.74 -1.15 -18.79
C ALA A 105 5.18 0.17 -18.10
N PHE A 106 6.45 0.56 -18.22
CA PHE A 106 6.99 1.80 -17.62
C PHE A 106 7.13 2.96 -18.61
N THR A 107 6.99 2.70 -19.90
CA THR A 107 7.06 3.72 -20.95
C THR A 107 5.66 4.24 -21.23
N GLN A 108 5.35 5.42 -20.68
CA GLN A 108 4.11 6.11 -21.04
C GLN A 108 4.23 6.62 -22.49
N PRO A 109 3.17 6.54 -23.31
CA PRO A 109 3.20 7.11 -24.66
C PRO A 109 3.41 8.62 -24.57
N LEU A 110 4.52 9.10 -25.12
CA LEU A 110 4.76 10.52 -25.34
C LEU A 110 4.05 10.94 -26.62
N PRO A 111 3.46 12.15 -26.70
CA PRO A 111 2.72 12.60 -27.88
C PRO A 111 3.56 12.70 -29.16
N GLU A 112 4.89 12.62 -29.07
CA GLU A 112 5.83 12.73 -30.20
C GLU A 112 6.38 11.38 -30.67
N ARG A 113 6.09 10.27 -29.98
CA ARG A 113 6.58 8.94 -30.36
C ARG A 113 5.42 8.05 -30.78
N ASP A 114 5.43 7.64 -32.05
CA ASP A 114 4.61 6.54 -32.57
C ASP A 114 5.15 5.20 -32.03
N ASP A 115 5.14 5.02 -30.71
CA ASP A 115 5.55 3.76 -30.10
C ASP A 115 4.44 2.72 -30.33
N VAL A 116 4.78 1.67 -31.09
CA VAL A 116 3.89 0.61 -31.65
C VAL A 116 3.24 -0.30 -30.58
N VAL A 117 3.49 -0.06 -29.30
CA VAL A 117 2.97 -0.90 -28.21
C VAL A 117 1.75 -0.22 -27.58
N ASP A 118 0.60 -0.90 -27.66
CA ASP A 118 -0.66 -0.45 -27.07
C ASP A 118 -0.60 -0.40 -25.52
N TYR A 119 0.06 0.61 -24.96
CA TYR A 119 0.13 0.87 -23.51
C TYR A 119 -1.27 0.93 -22.88
N SER A 120 -2.21 1.56 -23.59
CA SER A 120 -3.62 1.63 -23.19
C SER A 120 -4.26 0.24 -23.08
N SER A 121 -3.92 -0.68 -24.00
CA SER A 121 -4.43 -2.05 -23.96
C SER A 121 -3.85 -2.83 -22.77
N LEU A 122 -2.57 -2.61 -22.44
CA LEU A 122 -1.92 -3.23 -21.27
C LEU A 122 -2.58 -2.77 -19.98
N CYS A 123 -2.80 -1.47 -19.84
CA CYS A 123 -3.48 -0.90 -18.67
C CYS A 123 -4.90 -1.45 -18.53
N THR A 124 -5.66 -1.49 -19.62
CA THR A 124 -7.04 -1.97 -19.62
C THR A 124 -7.12 -3.45 -19.23
N LYS A 125 -6.28 -4.30 -19.83
CA LYS A 125 -6.23 -5.74 -19.51
C LYS A 125 -5.77 -6.00 -18.08
N GLY A 126 -4.73 -5.29 -17.63
CA GLY A 126 -4.26 -5.37 -16.25
C GLY A 126 -5.34 -4.96 -15.25
N ASN A 127 -6.09 -3.89 -15.56
CA ASN A 127 -7.19 -3.45 -14.71
C ASN A 127 -8.32 -4.50 -14.61
N ILE A 128 -8.71 -5.09 -15.75
CA ILE A 128 -9.71 -6.17 -15.78
C ILE A 128 -9.24 -7.35 -14.92
N LEU A 129 -7.98 -7.77 -15.06
CA LEU A 129 -7.41 -8.88 -14.30
C LEU A 129 -7.45 -8.59 -12.78
N ILE A 130 -7.04 -7.38 -12.36
CA ILE A 130 -7.09 -6.96 -10.96
C ILE A 130 -8.53 -7.00 -10.44
N HIS A 131 -9.46 -6.40 -11.16
CA HIS A 131 -10.87 -6.35 -10.76
C HIS A 131 -11.48 -7.75 -10.63
N GLU A 132 -11.26 -8.63 -11.60
CA GLU A 132 -11.77 -10.01 -11.58
C GLU A 132 -11.19 -10.80 -10.41
N PHE A 133 -9.87 -10.70 -10.21
CA PHE A 133 -9.19 -11.41 -9.12
C PHE A 133 -9.63 -10.91 -7.74
N VAL A 134 -9.64 -9.59 -7.53
CA VAL A 134 -10.05 -8.98 -6.25
C VAL A 134 -11.52 -9.30 -5.96
N LYS A 135 -12.41 -9.22 -6.97
CA LYS A 135 -13.82 -9.61 -6.82
C LYS A 135 -13.96 -11.07 -6.38
N HIS A 136 -13.24 -11.98 -7.02
CA HIS A 136 -13.27 -13.40 -6.66
C HIS A 136 -12.72 -13.62 -5.24
N TYR A 137 -11.62 -12.96 -4.90
CA TYR A 137 -11.03 -13.01 -3.56
C TYR A 137 -12.00 -12.54 -2.47
N ILE A 138 -12.70 -11.41 -2.68
CA ILE A 138 -13.66 -10.86 -1.71
C ILE A 138 -14.84 -11.82 -1.51
N ASN A 139 -15.36 -12.41 -2.58
CA ASN A 139 -16.47 -13.36 -2.50
C ASN A 139 -16.11 -14.61 -1.69
N LEU A 140 -14.88 -15.10 -1.83
CA LEU A 140 -14.38 -16.24 -1.07
C LEU A 140 -14.07 -15.87 0.39
N SER A 141 -13.48 -14.71 0.63
CA SER A 141 -13.01 -14.29 1.96
C SER A 141 -14.14 -13.80 2.85
N PHE A 142 -15.15 -13.13 2.28
CA PHE A 142 -16.26 -12.51 3.00
C PHE A 142 -17.62 -13.04 2.52
N PRO A 143 -17.94 -14.32 2.75
CA PRO A 143 -19.17 -14.92 2.22
C PRO A 143 -20.43 -14.31 2.83
N LYS A 144 -20.38 -13.90 4.10
CA LYS A 144 -21.52 -13.36 4.85
C LYS A 144 -21.81 -11.88 4.55
N LEU A 145 -20.85 -11.15 3.99
CA LEU A 145 -20.97 -9.72 3.75
C LEU A 145 -22.01 -9.44 2.66
N CYS A 146 -22.74 -8.34 2.80
CA CYS A 146 -23.69 -7.88 1.78
C CYS A 146 -22.97 -7.46 0.48
N ASP A 147 -23.71 -7.47 -0.63
CA ASP A 147 -23.12 -7.18 -1.95
C ASP A 147 -22.64 -5.72 -2.07
N GLU A 148 -23.34 -4.77 -1.44
CA GLU A 148 -22.92 -3.36 -1.35
C GLU A 148 -21.58 -3.21 -0.58
N GLY A 149 -21.42 -3.97 0.50
CA GLY A 149 -20.16 -4.01 1.26
C GLY A 149 -19.04 -4.61 0.42
N LYS A 150 -19.31 -5.66 -0.37
CA LYS A 150 -18.31 -6.26 -1.26
C LYS A 150 -17.90 -5.32 -2.39
N SER A 151 -18.85 -4.62 -3.01
CA SER A 151 -18.55 -3.67 -4.09
C SER A 151 -17.73 -2.49 -3.59
N THR A 152 -18.04 -1.95 -2.41
CA THR A 152 -17.28 -0.84 -1.82
C THR A 152 -15.84 -1.23 -1.46
N ILE A 153 -15.60 -2.45 -0.99
CA ILE A 153 -14.24 -2.97 -0.78
C ILE A 153 -13.48 -3.08 -2.11
N LEU A 154 -14.14 -3.60 -3.15
CA LEU A 154 -13.56 -3.73 -4.48
C LEU A 154 -13.17 -2.35 -5.04
N ASP A 155 -14.07 -1.38 -4.96
CA ASP A 155 -13.82 -0.01 -5.42
C ASP A 155 -12.69 0.68 -4.63
N TYR A 156 -12.59 0.39 -3.33
CA TYR A 156 -11.51 0.89 -2.49
C TYR A 156 -10.15 0.33 -2.88
N LEU A 157 -10.04 -0.99 -3.05
CA LEU A 157 -8.79 -1.65 -3.42
C LEU A 157 -8.34 -1.31 -4.84
N CYS A 158 -9.28 -1.20 -5.77
CA CYS A 158 -9.03 -0.80 -7.16
C CYS A 158 -8.97 0.73 -7.35
N SER A 159 -9.06 1.52 -6.27
CA SER A 159 -8.98 2.98 -6.36
C SER A 159 -7.62 3.42 -6.89
N THR A 160 -7.61 4.41 -7.79
CA THR A 160 -6.39 5.02 -8.34
C THR A 160 -5.43 5.49 -7.24
N LYS A 161 -5.96 6.01 -6.13
CA LYS A 161 -5.14 6.43 -4.97
C LYS A 161 -4.39 5.26 -4.33
N GLN A 162 -5.04 4.11 -4.21
CA GLN A 162 -4.48 2.93 -3.56
C GLN A 162 -3.43 2.26 -4.45
N LEU A 163 -3.73 2.11 -5.75
CA LEU A 163 -2.79 1.60 -6.75
C LEU A 163 -1.56 2.52 -6.87
N ALA A 164 -1.77 3.84 -6.90
CA ALA A 164 -0.67 4.80 -6.95
C ALA A 164 0.21 4.75 -5.70
N HIS A 165 -0.40 4.61 -4.52
CA HIS A 165 0.31 4.47 -3.25
C HIS A 165 1.18 3.20 -3.23
N ILE A 166 0.66 2.08 -3.74
CA ILE A 166 1.43 0.83 -3.87
C ILE A 166 2.60 1.04 -4.83
N ALA A 167 2.34 1.54 -6.04
CA ALA A 167 3.36 1.75 -7.07
C ALA A 167 4.50 2.66 -6.58
N PHE A 168 4.15 3.75 -5.87
CA PHE A 168 5.11 4.66 -5.28
C PHE A 168 6.03 3.95 -4.27
N ASN A 169 5.45 3.18 -3.34
CA ASN A 169 6.21 2.45 -2.32
C ASN A 169 7.03 1.28 -2.89
N LEU A 170 6.59 0.71 -4.02
CA LEU A 170 7.37 -0.26 -4.78
C LEU A 170 8.53 0.38 -5.54
N GLY A 171 8.64 1.70 -5.60
CA GLY A 171 9.73 2.39 -6.29
C GLY A 171 9.52 2.53 -7.80
N TYR A 172 8.27 2.52 -8.27
CA TYR A 172 7.96 2.74 -9.69
C TYR A 172 8.41 4.12 -10.18
N LYS A 173 8.51 5.10 -9.27
CA LYS A 173 8.92 6.48 -9.55
C LYS A 173 10.23 6.57 -10.33
N ASP A 174 11.16 5.65 -10.08
CA ASP A 174 12.49 5.69 -10.70
C ASP A 174 12.53 5.04 -12.09
N PHE A 175 11.53 4.22 -12.43
CA PHE A 175 11.45 3.48 -13.69
C PHE A 175 10.49 4.10 -14.70
N ILE A 176 9.41 4.73 -14.23
CA ILE A 176 8.41 5.37 -15.10
C ILE A 176 9.08 6.47 -15.92
N GLN A 177 8.99 6.34 -17.24
CA GLN A 177 9.40 7.37 -18.19
C GLN A 177 8.19 8.25 -18.49
N CYS A 178 8.04 9.34 -17.73
CA CYS A 178 6.96 10.31 -17.92
C CYS A 178 7.47 11.73 -18.17
N SER A 179 6.67 12.53 -18.87
CA SER A 179 6.83 13.97 -19.02
C SER A 179 5.44 14.59 -18.88
N PRO A 180 5.17 15.45 -17.88
CA PRO A 180 6.07 16.06 -16.89
C PRO A 180 6.45 15.14 -15.71
N PHE A 181 7.50 15.51 -14.96
CA PHE A 181 7.94 14.85 -13.71
C PHE A 181 7.74 15.79 -12.52
N PRO A 182 7.25 15.32 -11.35
CA PRO A 182 6.96 13.94 -10.96
C PRO A 182 5.69 13.37 -11.64
N PRO A 183 5.59 12.03 -11.79
CA PRO A 183 4.41 11.37 -12.36
C PRO A 183 3.16 11.63 -11.52
N SER A 184 2.02 11.79 -12.18
CA SER A 184 0.72 11.92 -11.53
C SER A 184 0.28 10.60 -10.89
N SER A 185 -0.69 10.64 -9.97
CA SER A 185 -1.28 9.43 -9.38
C SER A 185 -1.92 8.52 -10.43
N GLU A 186 -2.42 9.08 -11.53
CA GLU A 186 -3.01 8.31 -12.63
C GLU A 186 -1.93 7.49 -13.34
N VAL A 187 -0.80 8.13 -13.69
CA VAL A 187 0.33 7.45 -14.34
C VAL A 187 0.86 6.32 -13.46
N PHE A 188 0.98 6.54 -12.14
CA PHE A 188 1.37 5.48 -11.21
C PHE A 188 0.40 4.29 -11.22
N ALA A 189 -0.90 4.54 -11.22
CA ALA A 189 -1.92 3.50 -11.23
C ALA A 189 -1.92 2.73 -12.57
N GLU A 190 -1.82 3.44 -13.69
CA GLU A 190 -1.74 2.86 -15.04
C GLU A 190 -0.49 2.00 -15.21
N SER A 191 0.70 2.51 -14.83
CA SER A 191 1.93 1.74 -14.90
C SER A 191 1.89 0.50 -14.01
N PHE A 192 1.21 0.57 -12.85
CA PHE A 192 0.97 -0.59 -12.00
C PHE A 192 0.06 -1.62 -12.68
N GLN A 193 -1.05 -1.21 -13.29
CA GLN A 193 -1.93 -2.08 -14.05
C GLN A 193 -1.20 -2.73 -15.24
N ALA A 194 -0.46 -1.94 -16.02
CA ALA A 194 0.35 -2.43 -17.14
C ALA A 194 1.41 -3.44 -16.68
N SER A 195 2.04 -3.22 -15.52
CA SER A 195 3.03 -4.15 -14.97
C SER A 195 2.41 -5.49 -14.58
N ILE A 196 1.16 -5.50 -14.09
CA ILE A 196 0.44 -6.73 -13.74
C ILE A 196 0.11 -7.54 -15.00
N GLU A 197 -0.28 -6.87 -16.09
CA GLU A 197 -0.48 -7.53 -17.38
C GLU A 197 0.84 -8.07 -17.95
N ALA A 198 1.95 -7.33 -17.81
CA ALA A 198 3.28 -7.82 -18.19
C ALA A 198 3.68 -9.08 -17.38
N ILE A 199 3.35 -9.12 -16.09
CA ILE A 199 3.53 -10.32 -15.25
C ILE A 199 2.66 -11.48 -15.72
N ALA A 200 1.41 -11.22 -16.10
CA ALA A 200 0.49 -12.24 -16.58
C ALA A 200 0.93 -12.88 -17.90
N LYS A 201 1.62 -12.12 -18.77
CA LYS A 201 2.20 -12.62 -20.03
C LYS A 201 3.49 -13.42 -19.85
N GLY A 202 4.17 -13.27 -18.71
CA GLY A 202 5.42 -13.96 -18.41
C GLY A 202 5.27 -15.48 -18.25
N SER A 203 6.39 -16.14 -17.94
CA SER A 203 6.48 -17.61 -17.78
C SER A 203 5.50 -18.15 -16.73
N GLY A 204 5.26 -17.38 -15.66
CA GLY A 204 4.37 -17.70 -14.55
C GLY A 204 2.87 -17.57 -14.85
N GLY A 205 2.51 -16.96 -15.98
CA GLY A 205 1.12 -16.81 -16.42
C GLY A 205 0.23 -15.99 -15.46
N PRO A 206 -1.11 -16.12 -15.54
CA PRO A 206 -2.04 -15.36 -14.72
C PRO A 206 -1.97 -15.72 -13.22
N VAL A 207 -1.43 -16.89 -12.87
CA VAL A 207 -1.24 -17.30 -11.47
C VAL A 207 -0.15 -16.45 -10.79
N ALA A 208 0.93 -16.13 -11.49
CA ALA A 208 1.97 -15.25 -10.96
C ALA A 208 1.42 -13.83 -10.71
N ALA A 209 0.62 -13.31 -11.64
CA ALA A 209 -0.06 -12.02 -11.48
C ALA A 209 -1.03 -12.04 -10.29
N GLY A 210 -1.80 -13.11 -10.11
CA GLY A 210 -2.71 -13.24 -8.96
C GLY A 210 -1.96 -13.33 -7.61
N LYS A 211 -0.81 -14.01 -7.55
CA LYS A 211 0.07 -13.98 -6.35
C LYS A 211 0.58 -12.58 -6.05
N PHE A 212 1.02 -11.87 -7.08
CA PHE A 212 1.45 -10.48 -6.95
C PHE A 212 0.33 -9.58 -6.40
N ILE A 213 -0.90 -9.74 -6.91
CA ILE A 213 -2.07 -9.02 -6.40
C ILE A 213 -2.35 -9.37 -4.93
N LEU A 214 -2.30 -10.66 -4.58
CA LEU A 214 -2.50 -11.15 -3.21
C LEU A 214 -1.48 -10.54 -2.23
N ASP A 215 -0.24 -10.35 -2.65
CA ASP A 215 0.86 -9.88 -1.79
C ASP A 215 0.93 -8.35 -1.66
N PHE A 216 0.41 -7.58 -2.63
CA PHE A 216 0.54 -6.11 -2.62
C PHE A 216 -0.78 -5.35 -2.49
N ILE A 217 -1.86 -5.82 -3.11
CA ILE A 217 -3.16 -5.13 -3.09
C ILE A 217 -3.96 -5.52 -1.85
N ILE A 218 -4.15 -6.81 -1.59
CA ILE A 218 -4.98 -7.29 -0.48
C ILE A 218 -4.48 -6.81 0.90
N PRO A 219 -3.16 -6.72 1.18
CA PRO A 219 -2.67 -6.24 2.47
C PRO A 219 -3.04 -4.79 2.78
N GLN A 220 -3.51 -4.00 1.81
CA GLN A 220 -4.03 -2.65 2.07
C GLN A 220 -5.31 -2.66 2.94
N LEU A 221 -5.98 -3.81 3.08
CA LEU A 221 -7.10 -3.98 4.02
C LEU A 221 -6.66 -4.09 5.48
N ILE A 222 -5.39 -4.43 5.74
CA ILE A 222 -4.90 -4.67 7.10
C ILE A 222 -4.97 -3.37 7.90
N GLY A 223 -5.56 -3.44 9.08
CA GLY A 223 -5.72 -2.28 9.97
C GLY A 223 -6.79 -1.29 9.53
N LYS A 224 -7.56 -1.60 8.48
CA LYS A 224 -8.75 -0.83 8.07
C LYS A 224 -10.00 -1.52 8.56
N ASP A 225 -10.91 -0.73 9.13
CA ASP A 225 -12.23 -1.22 9.50
C ASP A 225 -13.17 -1.14 8.29
N ILE A 226 -13.72 -2.27 7.86
CA ILE A 226 -14.59 -2.33 6.68
C ILE A 226 -15.80 -1.41 6.84
N LEU A 227 -16.41 -1.35 8.01
CA LEU A 227 -17.64 -0.58 8.24
C LEU A 227 -17.37 0.90 8.53
N HIS A 228 -16.25 1.23 9.20
CA HIS A 228 -15.95 2.62 9.59
C HIS A 228 -15.04 3.36 8.60
N ASP A 229 -14.08 2.68 7.96
CA ASP A 229 -13.11 3.32 7.08
C ASP A 229 -13.48 3.20 5.60
N ILE A 230 -14.01 2.04 5.19
CA ILE A 230 -14.22 1.68 3.77
C ILE A 230 -15.67 1.96 3.33
N TRP A 231 -16.64 1.20 3.85
CA TRP A 231 -18.02 1.24 3.37
C TRP A 231 -18.79 2.48 3.86
N LYS A 232 -18.65 2.83 5.14
CA LYS A 232 -19.30 4.00 5.77
C LYS A 232 -20.79 4.14 5.41
N PRO A 233 -21.64 3.15 5.74
CA PRO A 233 -23.07 3.23 5.42
C PRO A 233 -23.71 4.45 6.11
N GLU A 234 -24.52 5.19 5.36
CA GLU A 234 -25.22 6.39 5.87
C GLU A 234 -26.20 6.04 7.00
N ASN A 235 -26.96 4.95 6.83
CA ASN A 235 -28.02 4.53 7.76
C ASN A 235 -27.85 3.08 8.23
N PRO A 236 -26.92 2.80 9.17
CA PRO A 236 -26.62 1.43 9.61
C PRO A 236 -27.82 0.75 10.30
N MET A 237 -28.70 1.51 10.96
CA MET A 237 -29.87 0.96 11.64
C MET A 237 -30.89 0.33 10.67
N LYS A 238 -31.04 0.93 9.48
CA LYS A 238 -31.91 0.41 8.43
C LYS A 238 -31.39 -0.92 7.90
N ILE A 239 -30.10 -0.99 7.61
CA ILE A 239 -29.42 -2.20 7.16
C ILE A 239 -29.55 -3.29 8.22
N LEU A 240 -29.30 -2.95 9.48
CA LEU A 240 -29.44 -3.89 10.59
C LEU A 240 -30.86 -4.44 10.72
N THR A 241 -31.87 -3.59 10.58
CA THR A 241 -33.27 -4.01 10.63
C THR A 241 -33.60 -5.00 9.50
N GLN A 242 -33.10 -4.75 8.28
CA GLN A 242 -33.26 -5.66 7.15
C GLN A 242 -32.55 -7.00 7.39
N GLU A 243 -31.33 -6.98 7.90
CA GLU A 243 -30.57 -8.21 8.21
C GLU A 243 -31.24 -9.05 9.32
N LEU A 244 -31.78 -8.40 10.35
CA LEU A 244 -32.52 -9.09 11.41
C LEU A 244 -33.83 -9.68 10.88
N GLN A 245 -34.54 -8.98 10.00
CA GLN A 245 -35.73 -9.49 9.33
C GLN A 245 -35.41 -10.71 8.45
N ASN A 246 -34.30 -10.68 7.70
CA ASN A 246 -33.84 -11.81 6.90
C ASN A 246 -33.53 -13.04 7.75
N GLN A 247 -33.05 -12.83 8.98
CA GLN A 247 -32.82 -13.90 9.97
C GLN A 247 -34.08 -14.32 10.74
N GLY A 248 -35.25 -13.72 10.47
CA GLY A 248 -36.50 -13.98 11.18
C GLY A 248 -36.52 -13.45 12.63
N LYS A 249 -35.61 -12.55 12.98
CA LYS A 249 -35.53 -11.93 14.31
C LYS A 249 -36.36 -10.64 14.38
N PRO A 250 -36.88 -10.27 15.55
CA PRO A 250 -37.55 -8.99 15.73
C PRO A 250 -36.58 -7.83 15.51
N GLY A 251 -37.12 -6.67 15.14
CA GLY A 251 -36.33 -5.46 14.91
C GLY A 251 -35.51 -5.03 16.13
N PRO A 252 -34.44 -4.24 15.91
CA PRO A 252 -33.58 -3.78 16.99
C PRO A 252 -34.28 -2.69 17.83
N GLU A 253 -34.20 -2.81 19.15
CA GLU A 253 -34.63 -1.80 20.13
C GLU A 253 -33.40 -1.16 20.78
N ALA A 254 -33.22 0.15 20.61
CA ALA A 254 -32.16 0.91 21.26
C ALA A 254 -32.59 1.37 22.65
N ARG A 255 -31.71 1.19 23.66
CA ARG A 255 -31.92 1.65 25.03
C ARG A 255 -30.66 2.30 25.59
N LEU A 256 -30.84 3.45 26.23
CA LEU A 256 -29.76 4.13 26.95
C LEU A 256 -29.43 3.33 28.23
N VAL A 257 -28.18 2.87 28.35
CA VAL A 257 -27.72 2.09 29.50
C VAL A 257 -26.93 2.95 30.47
N ARG A 258 -26.00 3.75 29.95
CA ARG A 258 -25.14 4.64 30.75
C ARG A 258 -25.02 5.99 30.08
N GLN A 259 -24.86 7.02 30.90
CA GLN A 259 -24.59 8.38 30.44
C GLN A 259 -23.67 9.06 31.45
N SER A 260 -22.70 9.81 30.95
CA SER A 260 -21.75 10.57 31.76
C SER A 260 -21.59 11.98 31.19
N GLY A 261 -21.48 12.97 32.08
CA GLY A 261 -21.18 14.35 31.68
C GLY A 261 -22.25 15.02 30.80
N ILE A 262 -23.54 14.71 30.99
CA ILE A 262 -24.66 15.21 30.17
C ILE A 262 -24.66 16.74 30.02
N SER A 263 -24.31 17.46 31.09
CA SER A 263 -24.24 18.94 31.11
C SER A 263 -22.87 19.51 30.74
N SER A 264 -21.89 18.65 30.42
CA SER A 264 -20.54 19.06 30.05
C SER A 264 -20.40 19.24 28.54
N THR A 265 -19.27 19.80 28.10
CA THR A 265 -18.95 19.93 26.67
C THR A 265 -18.59 18.61 26.00
N LEU A 266 -18.28 17.57 26.79
CA LEU A 266 -17.86 16.25 26.30
C LEU A 266 -18.72 15.16 26.96
N PRO A 267 -20.04 15.13 26.68
CA PRO A 267 -20.90 14.07 27.17
C PRO A 267 -20.52 12.74 26.50
N VAL A 268 -20.74 11.63 27.22
CA VAL A 268 -20.56 10.28 26.69
C VAL A 268 -21.81 9.47 26.99
N PHE A 269 -22.43 8.94 25.94
CA PHE A 269 -23.61 8.11 26.00
C PHE A 269 -23.26 6.68 25.61
N PHE A 270 -23.83 5.72 26.32
CA PHE A 270 -23.74 4.31 26.00
C PHE A 270 -25.14 3.75 25.72
N ILE A 271 -25.32 3.28 24.48
CA ILE A 271 -26.59 2.75 24.00
C ILE A 271 -26.42 1.26 23.72
N ALA A 272 -27.31 0.45 24.29
CA ALA A 272 -27.39 -0.96 23.98
C ALA A 272 -28.52 -1.24 22.99
N LEU A 273 -28.25 -2.14 22.05
CA LEU A 273 -29.24 -2.68 21.14
C LEU A 273 -29.72 -4.04 21.63
N TYR A 274 -31.03 -4.22 21.64
CA TYR A 274 -31.69 -5.47 21.96
C TYR A 274 -32.51 -5.97 20.77
N SER A 275 -32.70 -7.28 20.64
CA SER A 275 -33.68 -7.87 19.72
C SER A 275 -34.44 -8.94 20.48
N GLY A 276 -35.76 -8.78 20.62
CA GLY A 276 -36.59 -9.79 21.31
C GLY A 276 -36.22 -10.01 22.79
N LYS A 277 -35.77 -8.94 23.47
CA LYS A 277 -35.22 -8.95 24.85
C LYS A 277 -33.82 -9.58 24.99
N GLU A 278 -33.20 -10.02 23.90
CA GLU A 278 -31.81 -10.46 23.90
C GLU A 278 -30.88 -9.27 23.65
N PHE A 279 -29.80 -9.18 24.43
CA PHE A 279 -28.77 -8.15 24.24
C PHE A 279 -27.90 -8.49 23.03
N LEU A 280 -27.72 -7.52 22.13
CA LEU A 280 -26.84 -7.66 20.96
C LEU A 280 -25.46 -7.09 21.26
N THR A 281 -25.38 -5.76 21.39
CA THR A 281 -24.15 -4.99 21.61
C THR A 281 -24.44 -3.69 22.35
N GLU A 282 -23.38 -3.07 22.85
CA GLU A 282 -23.38 -1.71 23.40
C GLU A 282 -22.42 -0.87 22.54
N GLY A 283 -22.85 0.33 22.14
CA GLY A 283 -22.04 1.32 21.44
C GLY A 283 -21.93 2.60 22.24
N ALA A 284 -20.84 3.34 22.02
CA ALA A 284 -20.54 4.57 22.75
C ALA A 284 -20.41 5.75 21.80
N GLY A 285 -20.82 6.93 22.24
CA GLY A 285 -20.75 8.13 21.42
C GLY A 285 -20.95 9.43 22.18
N GLU A 286 -20.59 10.53 21.53
CA GLU A 286 -20.73 11.90 22.06
C GLU A 286 -22.19 12.38 22.03
N SER A 287 -23.00 11.81 21.13
CA SER A 287 -24.44 12.04 21.02
C SER A 287 -25.17 10.70 21.05
N ILE A 288 -26.44 10.73 21.45
CA ILE A 288 -27.32 9.55 21.44
C ILE A 288 -27.38 8.94 20.03
N GLU A 289 -27.53 9.77 18.99
CA GLU A 289 -27.59 9.31 17.60
C GLU A 289 -26.27 8.65 17.15
N LEU A 290 -25.13 9.22 17.56
CA LEU A 290 -23.81 8.66 17.24
C LEU A 290 -23.57 7.33 17.97
N ALA A 291 -23.95 7.25 19.25
CA ALA A 291 -23.85 6.00 20.01
C ALA A 291 -24.76 4.90 19.43
N GLU A 292 -25.95 5.26 18.94
CA GLU A 292 -26.89 4.34 18.30
C GLU A 292 -26.34 3.83 16.97
N THR A 293 -25.81 4.73 16.13
CA THR A 293 -25.20 4.34 14.85
C THR A 293 -23.94 3.49 15.03
N ASP A 294 -23.12 3.78 16.04
CA ASP A 294 -21.96 2.97 16.41
C ASP A 294 -22.39 1.57 16.89
N ALA A 295 -23.37 1.51 17.80
CA ALA A 295 -23.92 0.24 18.27
C ALA A 295 -24.44 -0.61 17.11
N ALA A 296 -25.16 -0.01 16.15
CA ALA A 296 -25.66 -0.69 14.96
C ALA A 296 -24.53 -1.24 14.09
N LYS A 297 -23.47 -0.46 13.86
CA LYS A 297 -22.28 -0.89 13.12
C LYS A 297 -21.58 -2.06 13.81
N LEU A 298 -21.48 -2.07 15.14
CA LEU A 298 -20.92 -3.19 15.91
C LEU A 298 -21.75 -4.47 15.72
N VAL A 299 -23.09 -4.39 15.72
CA VAL A 299 -23.92 -5.58 15.42
C VAL A 299 -23.69 -6.07 14.00
N LEU A 300 -23.64 -5.17 13.02
CA LEU A 300 -23.38 -5.53 11.62
C LEU A 300 -22.01 -6.21 11.44
N LYS A 301 -20.96 -5.74 12.13
CA LYS A 301 -19.65 -6.42 12.15
C LYS A 301 -19.78 -7.86 12.62
N ARG A 302 -20.57 -8.12 13.66
CA ARG A 302 -20.82 -9.48 14.17
C ARG A 302 -21.53 -10.36 13.16
N ILE A 303 -22.59 -9.83 12.55
CA ILE A 303 -23.40 -10.55 11.55
C ILE A 303 -22.52 -10.93 10.35
N TYR A 304 -21.74 -9.98 9.84
CA TYR A 304 -20.86 -10.19 8.69
C TYR A 304 -19.55 -10.93 9.04
N GLY A 305 -19.23 -11.09 10.32
CA GLY A 305 -18.02 -11.77 10.77
C GLY A 305 -16.74 -10.96 10.53
N VAL A 306 -16.81 -9.64 10.61
CA VAL A 306 -15.70 -8.68 10.43
C VAL A 306 -15.39 -7.96 11.74
N GLU A 307 -15.60 -8.62 12.86
CA GLU A 307 -15.17 -8.11 14.16
C GLU A 307 -13.64 -8.17 14.28
N PRO A 308 -13.00 -7.34 15.12
CA PRO A 308 -11.56 -7.43 15.34
C PRO A 308 -11.10 -8.81 15.85
N ASN A 309 -12.01 -9.57 16.45
CA ASN A 309 -11.77 -10.93 16.93
C ASN A 309 -12.11 -12.02 15.90
N SER A 310 -12.54 -11.66 14.68
CA SER A 310 -12.84 -12.62 13.63
C SER A 310 -11.58 -13.32 13.12
N ARG A 311 -11.77 -14.37 12.30
CA ARG A 311 -10.64 -15.01 11.59
C ARG A 311 -9.88 -13.94 10.80
N ALA A 312 -8.55 -14.00 10.86
CA ALA A 312 -7.69 -13.12 10.07
C ALA A 312 -7.96 -13.32 8.58
N ILE A 313 -7.82 -12.23 7.81
CA ILE A 313 -7.90 -12.24 6.36
C ILE A 313 -6.83 -13.20 5.81
N MET A 314 -7.22 -14.10 4.89
CA MET A 314 -6.30 -15.11 4.35
C MET A 314 -5.33 -14.46 3.36
N MET A 315 -4.07 -14.27 3.78
CA MET A 315 -2.98 -13.70 2.98
C MET A 315 -1.64 -14.35 3.30
N GLY A 316 -0.71 -14.30 2.35
CA GLY A 316 0.68 -14.75 2.51
C GLY A 316 0.79 -16.24 2.88
N VAL A 317 1.64 -16.55 3.87
CA VAL A 317 1.91 -17.93 4.32
C VAL A 317 0.73 -18.56 5.08
N VAL A 318 -0.25 -17.75 5.48
CA VAL A 318 -1.43 -18.19 6.27
C VAL A 318 -2.53 -18.74 5.37
N VAL A 319 -2.33 -18.77 4.05
CA VAL A 319 -3.35 -19.26 3.12
C VAL A 319 -3.30 -20.78 3.03
N ASP A 320 -4.45 -21.41 3.27
CA ASP A 320 -4.65 -22.85 3.09
C ASP A 320 -4.49 -23.21 1.60
N ASP A 321 -3.79 -24.29 1.26
CA ASP A 321 -3.57 -24.72 -0.13
C ASP A 321 -4.89 -24.91 -0.88
N GLU A 322 -5.92 -25.44 -0.20
CA GLU A 322 -7.28 -25.59 -0.75
C GLU A 322 -7.92 -24.24 -1.12
N PHE A 323 -7.64 -23.19 -0.34
CA PHE A 323 -8.13 -21.84 -0.64
C PHE A 323 -7.42 -21.26 -1.87
N LEU A 324 -6.11 -21.45 -1.99
CA LEU A 324 -5.36 -21.03 -3.17
C LEU A 324 -5.87 -21.76 -4.42
N GLU A 325 -6.14 -23.05 -4.34
CA GLU A 325 -6.73 -23.81 -5.45
C GLU A 325 -8.08 -23.23 -5.89
N LYS A 326 -8.97 -22.92 -4.95
CA LYS A 326 -10.27 -22.28 -5.25
C LYS A 326 -10.13 -20.87 -5.79
N LEU A 327 -9.14 -20.11 -5.31
CA LEU A 327 -8.87 -18.74 -5.75
C LEU A 327 -8.31 -18.72 -7.18
N PHE A 328 -7.40 -19.64 -7.52
CA PHE A 328 -6.75 -19.68 -8.83
C PHE A 328 -7.47 -20.54 -9.87
N ALA A 329 -8.45 -21.38 -9.48
CA ALA A 329 -9.27 -22.18 -10.39
C ALA A 329 -9.81 -21.42 -11.62
N PRO A 330 -10.47 -20.24 -11.49
CA PRO A 330 -10.98 -19.51 -12.65
C PRO A 330 -9.87 -19.01 -13.59
N LEU A 331 -8.73 -18.56 -13.03
CA LEU A 331 -7.58 -18.12 -13.81
C LEU A 331 -6.91 -19.27 -14.58
N MET A 332 -6.90 -20.47 -14.00
CA MET A 332 -6.38 -21.68 -14.65
C MET A 332 -7.28 -22.15 -15.81
N GLN A 333 -8.59 -21.99 -15.68
CA GLN A 333 -9.55 -22.30 -16.76
C GLN A 333 -9.42 -21.34 -17.95
N GLN A 334 -9.24 -20.04 -17.70
CA GLN A 334 -8.98 -19.05 -18.75
C GLN A 334 -7.72 -19.40 -19.57
N ARG A 335 -6.65 -19.85 -18.90
CA ARG A 335 -5.42 -20.30 -19.58
C ARG A 335 -5.66 -21.50 -20.51
N GLN A 336 -6.43 -22.49 -20.06
CA GLN A 336 -6.73 -23.69 -20.86
C GLN A 336 -7.56 -23.39 -22.11
N GLN A 337 -8.50 -22.45 -22.01
CA GLN A 337 -9.33 -22.02 -23.15
C GLN A 337 -8.49 -21.32 -24.23
N ILE A 338 -7.52 -20.48 -23.85
CA ILE A 338 -6.62 -19.79 -24.79
C ILE A 338 -5.70 -20.79 -25.51
N THR A 339 -5.24 -21.84 -24.83
CA THR A 339 -4.36 -22.86 -25.44
C THR A 339 -5.12 -23.90 -26.29
N GLY A 340 -6.43 -24.06 -26.08
CA GLY A 340 -7.26 -25.05 -26.78
C GLY A 340 -7.96 -24.53 -28.03
N SER A 341 -7.92 -23.23 -28.31
CA SER A 341 -8.51 -22.58 -29.48
C SER A 341 -7.52 -22.29 -30.61
N GLY A 342 -6.34 -22.90 -30.59
CA GLY A 342 -5.25 -22.72 -31.56
C GLY A 342 -5.09 -23.89 -32.52
#